data_AF-A0A1M7ADF6-F1
#
_entry.id   AF-A0A1M7ADF6-F1
#
_cell.length_a   1.000
_cell.length_b   1.000
_cell.length_c   1.000
_cell.angle_alpha   90.00
_cell.angle_beta   90.00
_cell.angle_gamma   90.00
#
_symmetry.space_group_name_H-M   'P 1'
#
loop_
_entity.id
_entity.type
_entity.pdbx_description
1 polymer ?
#
loop_
_entity_poly.entity_id
_entity_poly.type
_entity_poly.pdbx_seq_one_letter_code
_entity_poly.pdbx_strand_id
1 'polypeptide(L)'
;MVALEMKTQFLSLLFFVSLFGTALTSHAQTAAPDTVGEHKMLKMLAVDMCRQLEQENKKKPLSGLTQADAQQVFVRVFTQAVTSDKQLMDRVGGMGSEARAYGEQMGRRVVLLLLQDCPVSHPLLMRLGESQTPAAAAATTPEEAKLVNTLSAEFCSAMTPRIKELKGLSSEKRLPVVSGQLEISFKAHSKEIQQLYGANAMNDSGKLRALGTKVGAQSAQQCPSIMLLFVE
;
A
#
# COMPACT_ATOMS: atom_id res chain seq x y z
N MET A 1 51.30 13.55 -14.11
CA MET A 1 50.37 12.40 -14.08
C MET A 1 49.36 12.57 -12.94
N VAL A 2 48.42 13.53 -13.02
CA VAL A 2 47.37 13.75 -11.99
C VAL A 2 46.00 14.10 -12.62
N ALA A 3 45.85 14.05 -13.94
CA ALA A 3 44.67 14.59 -14.62
C ALA A 3 43.66 13.54 -15.14
N LEU A 4 43.77 12.26 -14.74
CA LEU A 4 42.91 11.19 -15.29
C LEU A 4 41.86 10.59 -14.33
N GLU A 5 41.85 10.92 -13.03
CA GLU A 5 40.94 10.26 -12.08
C GLU A 5 39.61 11.01 -11.83
N MET A 6 39.48 12.28 -12.27
CA MET A 6 38.32 13.10 -11.91
C MET A 6 37.10 12.95 -12.85
N LYS A 7 37.24 12.23 -13.98
CA LYS A 7 36.14 12.04 -14.95
C LYS A 7 35.25 10.83 -14.65
N THR A 8 35.72 9.86 -13.86
CA THR A 8 35.00 8.59 -13.63
C THR A 8 33.93 8.70 -12.53
N GLN A 9 34.04 9.68 -11.62
CA GLN A 9 33.05 9.88 -10.55
C GLN A 9 31.81 10.67 -10.99
N PHE A 10 31.91 11.54 -12.00
CA PHE A 10 30.75 12.27 -12.50
C PHE A 10 29.78 11.40 -13.32
N LEU A 11 30.26 10.29 -13.92
CA LEU A 11 29.41 9.39 -14.69
C LEU A 11 28.53 8.48 -13.82
N SER A 12 28.95 8.17 -12.58
CA SER A 12 28.17 7.33 -11.65
C SER A 12 27.00 8.07 -10.99
N LEU A 13 27.05 9.41 -10.90
CA LEU A 13 25.96 10.19 -10.31
C LEU A 13 24.77 10.40 -11.27
N LEU A 14 25.03 10.40 -12.58
CA LEU A 14 23.97 10.58 -13.59
C LEU A 14 23.10 9.33 -13.81
N PHE A 15 23.56 8.15 -13.39
CA PHE A 15 22.77 6.91 -13.49
C PHE A 15 21.71 6.76 -12.38
N PHE A 16 21.82 7.50 -11.27
CA PHE A 16 20.88 7.39 -10.15
C PHE A 16 19.62 8.26 -10.27
N VAL A 17 19.61 9.29 -11.13
CA VAL A 17 18.50 10.25 -11.22
C VAL A 17 17.44 9.85 -12.25
N SER A 18 17.73 8.93 -13.17
CA SER A 18 16.82 8.61 -14.28
C SER A 18 15.83 7.45 -14.03
N LEU A 19 15.74 6.92 -12.80
CA LEU A 19 14.99 5.70 -12.49
C LEU A 19 13.55 5.89 -11.98
N PHE A 20 13.03 7.13 -11.91
CA PHE A 20 11.71 7.40 -11.32
C PHE A 20 10.62 7.83 -12.34
N GLY A 21 10.90 7.81 -13.64
CA GLY A 21 10.05 8.52 -14.63
C GLY A 21 9.01 7.72 -15.42
N THR A 22 9.07 6.39 -15.54
CA THR A 22 8.36 5.72 -16.68
C THR A 22 7.65 4.39 -16.35
N ALA A 23 7.15 4.19 -15.13
CA ALA A 23 6.52 2.92 -14.73
C ALA A 23 4.97 2.90 -14.70
N LEU A 24 4.28 3.60 -15.62
CA LEU A 24 2.80 3.58 -15.68
C LEU A 24 2.22 3.22 -17.05
N THR A 25 2.92 2.43 -17.85
CA THR A 25 2.28 1.65 -18.92
C THR A 25 1.70 0.37 -18.31
N SER A 26 0.47 0.46 -17.80
CA SER A 26 -0.32 -0.69 -17.30
C SER A 26 -0.52 -1.74 -18.38
N HIS A 27 0.43 -2.64 -18.51
CA HIS A 27 0.15 -3.98 -19.00
C HIS A 27 -0.52 -4.70 -17.84
N ALA A 28 -1.74 -5.19 -18.05
CA ALA A 28 -2.37 -6.13 -17.13
C ALA A 28 -1.52 -7.40 -17.11
N GLN A 29 -0.49 -7.41 -16.26
CA GLN A 29 0.30 -8.60 -15.97
C GLN A 29 -0.64 -9.56 -15.27
N THR A 30 -1.06 -10.61 -15.99
CA THR A 30 -1.67 -11.79 -15.40
C THR A 30 -0.69 -12.32 -14.37
N ALA A 31 -0.99 -12.10 -13.10
CA ALA A 31 -0.18 -12.62 -12.00
C ALA A 31 -0.01 -14.12 -12.20
N ALA A 32 1.24 -14.60 -12.20
CA ALA A 32 1.52 -16.02 -12.27
C ALA A 32 0.70 -16.75 -11.18
N PRO A 33 0.11 -17.91 -11.51
CA PRO A 33 -0.76 -18.64 -10.58
C PRO A 33 -0.02 -18.89 -9.27
N ASP A 34 -0.63 -18.46 -8.16
CA ASP A 34 -0.03 -18.58 -6.84
C ASP A 34 0.14 -20.07 -6.50
N THR A 35 1.38 -20.52 -6.33
CA THR A 35 1.62 -21.91 -5.98
C THR A 35 1.42 -22.08 -4.48
N VAL A 36 0.83 -23.21 -4.05
CA VAL A 36 0.65 -23.53 -2.62
C VAL A 36 1.97 -23.43 -1.84
N GLY A 37 3.09 -23.80 -2.47
CA GLY A 37 4.42 -23.69 -1.89
C GLY A 37 4.88 -22.25 -1.68
N GLU A 38 4.60 -21.37 -2.64
CA GLU A 38 4.91 -19.95 -2.52
C GLU A 38 4.09 -19.28 -1.44
N HIS A 39 2.78 -19.49 -1.42
CA HIS A 39 1.92 -18.95 -0.37
C HIS A 39 2.41 -19.37 1.04
N LYS A 40 2.77 -20.64 1.22
CA LYS A 40 3.35 -21.14 2.49
C LYS A 40 4.65 -20.43 2.85
N MET A 41 5.55 -20.24 1.88
CA MET A 41 6.81 -19.50 2.08
C MET A 41 6.54 -18.06 2.52
N LEU A 42 5.65 -17.33 1.83
CA LEU A 42 5.30 -15.96 2.19
C LEU A 42 4.67 -15.85 3.57
N LYS A 43 3.84 -16.83 3.95
CA LYS A 43 3.25 -16.90 5.30
C LYS A 43 4.32 -17.10 6.38
N MET A 44 5.28 -17.99 6.17
CA MET A 44 6.39 -18.18 7.12
C MET A 44 7.23 -16.91 7.25
N LEU A 45 7.51 -16.23 6.13
CA LEU A 45 8.22 -14.96 6.11
C LEU A 45 7.47 -13.87 6.90
N ALA A 46 6.16 -13.73 6.69
CA ALA A 46 5.33 -12.77 7.41
C ALA A 46 5.27 -13.07 8.93
N VAL A 47 5.19 -14.34 9.32
CA VAL A 47 5.25 -14.76 10.73
C VAL A 47 6.59 -14.39 11.36
N ASP A 48 7.69 -14.64 10.67
CA ASP A 48 9.01 -14.28 11.18
C ASP A 48 9.19 -12.76 11.31
N MET A 49 8.80 -12.01 10.27
CA MET A 49 8.78 -10.55 10.33
C MET A 49 7.91 -10.04 11.49
N CYS A 50 6.74 -10.64 11.73
CA CYS A 50 5.88 -10.24 12.84
C CYS A 50 6.58 -10.40 14.19
N ARG A 51 7.20 -11.57 14.42
CA ARG A 51 7.98 -11.85 15.64
C ARG A 51 9.12 -10.84 15.84
N GLN A 52 9.83 -10.48 14.76
CA GLN A 52 10.87 -9.45 14.82
C GLN A 52 10.30 -8.06 15.11
N LEU A 53 9.17 -7.69 14.50
CA LEU A 53 8.48 -6.42 14.77
C LEU A 53 7.97 -6.32 16.21
N GLU A 54 7.50 -7.41 16.80
CA GLU A 54 7.15 -7.45 18.23
C GLU A 54 8.37 -7.16 19.13
N GLN A 55 9.55 -7.68 18.76
CA GLN A 55 10.79 -7.39 19.48
C GLN A 55 11.22 -5.93 19.31
N GLU A 56 11.12 -5.37 18.11
CA GLU A 56 11.39 -3.95 17.87
C GLU A 56 10.41 -3.05 18.63
N ASN A 57 9.13 -3.40 18.66
CA ASN A 57 8.10 -2.66 19.39
C ASN A 57 8.36 -2.61 20.91
N LYS A 58 8.95 -3.67 21.48
CA LYS A 58 9.37 -3.70 22.90
C LYS A 58 10.54 -2.75 23.19
N LYS A 59 11.41 -2.49 22.21
CA LYS A 59 12.54 -1.56 22.34
C LYS A 59 12.09 -0.11 22.21
N LYS A 60 11.26 0.17 21.19
CA LYS A 60 10.67 1.48 20.91
C LYS A 60 9.30 1.26 20.27
N PRO A 61 8.21 1.82 20.82
CA PRO A 61 6.88 1.63 20.24
C PRO A 61 6.84 2.02 18.76
N LEU A 62 6.38 1.10 17.90
CA LEU A 62 6.33 1.31 16.45
C LEU A 62 5.41 2.49 16.07
N SER A 63 4.37 2.72 16.87
CA SER A 63 3.47 3.87 16.71
C SER A 63 4.17 5.22 16.88
N GLY A 64 5.27 5.30 17.62
CA GLY A 64 6.03 6.53 17.88
C GLY A 64 7.21 6.77 16.95
N LEU A 65 7.41 5.94 15.91
CA LEU A 65 8.51 6.12 14.96
C LEU A 65 8.26 7.30 14.01
N THR A 66 9.33 7.97 13.58
CA THR A 66 9.26 8.85 12.40
C THR A 66 9.10 8.01 11.14
N GLN A 67 8.77 8.63 10.00
CA GLN A 67 8.69 7.92 8.73
C GLN A 67 10.03 7.27 8.33
N ALA A 68 11.15 8.00 8.52
CA ALA A 68 12.48 7.49 8.24
C ALA A 68 12.85 6.31 9.16
N ASP A 69 12.56 6.43 10.47
CA ASP A 69 12.77 5.34 11.42
C ASP A 69 11.92 4.11 11.06
N ALA A 70 10.65 4.32 10.70
CA ALA A 70 9.75 3.24 10.30
C ALA A 70 10.27 2.50 9.06
N GLN A 71 10.77 3.25 8.06
CA GLN A 71 11.35 2.66 6.85
C GLN A 71 12.60 1.86 7.18
N GLN A 72 13.49 2.39 8.01
CA GLN A 72 14.70 1.68 8.42
C GLN A 72 14.38 0.40 9.20
N VAL A 73 13.44 0.46 10.14
CA VAL A 73 12.99 -0.72 10.91
C VAL A 73 12.43 -1.78 9.97
N PHE A 74 11.53 -1.40 9.05
CA PHE A 74 10.92 -2.33 8.12
C PHE A 74 11.92 -2.96 7.16
N VAL A 75 12.79 -2.15 6.53
CA VAL A 75 13.84 -2.65 5.63
C VAL A 75 14.74 -3.65 6.35
N ARG A 76 15.21 -3.32 7.56
CA ARG A 76 16.06 -4.21 8.34
C ARG A 76 15.36 -5.54 8.67
N VAL A 77 14.13 -5.49 9.17
CA VAL A 77 13.35 -6.70 9.51
C VAL A 77 13.06 -7.54 8.27
N PHE A 78 12.66 -6.89 7.17
CA PHE A 78 12.40 -7.57 5.90
C PHE A 78 13.67 -8.23 5.36
N THR A 79 14.80 -7.51 5.31
CA THR A 79 16.07 -8.07 4.86
C THR A 79 16.53 -9.23 5.75
N GLN A 80 16.40 -9.11 7.08
CA GLN A 80 16.75 -10.20 8.00
C GLN A 80 15.88 -11.44 7.75
N ALA A 81 14.57 -11.25 7.62
CA ALA A 81 13.65 -12.35 7.36
C ALA A 81 13.94 -13.03 6.01
N VAL A 82 14.13 -12.25 4.93
CA VAL A 82 14.44 -12.77 3.60
C VAL A 82 15.79 -13.50 3.57
N THR A 83 16.83 -12.93 4.16
CA THR A 83 18.18 -13.54 4.15
C THR A 83 18.28 -14.78 5.05
N SER A 84 17.38 -14.92 6.03
CA SER A 84 17.28 -16.12 6.87
C SER A 84 16.54 -17.29 6.19
N ASP A 85 15.77 -17.00 5.12
CA ASP A 85 15.07 -18.02 4.34
C ASP A 85 15.90 -18.43 3.12
N LYS A 86 16.60 -19.57 3.27
CA LYS A 86 17.44 -20.12 2.19
C LYS A 86 16.65 -20.41 0.92
N GLN A 87 15.42 -20.93 1.05
CA GLN A 87 14.61 -21.29 -0.11
C GLN A 87 14.22 -20.05 -0.92
N LEU A 88 13.89 -18.96 -0.24
CA LEU A 88 13.60 -17.69 -0.88
C LEU A 88 14.85 -17.10 -1.54
N MET A 89 16.00 -17.13 -0.86
CA MET A 89 17.27 -16.64 -1.42
C MET A 89 17.68 -17.41 -2.67
N ASP A 90 17.59 -18.75 -2.65
CA ASP A 90 17.88 -19.60 -3.81
C ASP A 90 16.93 -19.27 -4.98
N ARG A 91 15.65 -19.05 -4.69
CA ARG A 91 14.64 -18.68 -5.69
C ARG A 91 14.91 -17.32 -6.32
N VAL A 92 15.13 -16.29 -5.51
CA VAL A 92 15.43 -14.93 -6.00
C VAL A 92 16.76 -14.91 -6.76
N GLY A 93 17.77 -15.64 -6.30
CA GLY A 93 19.05 -15.78 -6.97
C GLY A 93 18.97 -16.41 -8.36
N GLY A 94 18.02 -17.33 -8.57
CA GLY A 94 17.80 -18.00 -9.86
C GLY A 94 17.04 -17.17 -10.91
N MET A 95 16.44 -16.04 -10.54
CA MET A 95 15.53 -15.27 -11.40
C MET A 95 16.19 -14.22 -12.31
N GLY A 96 17.47 -13.88 -12.07
CA GLY A 96 18.18 -12.89 -12.87
C GLY A 96 17.45 -11.54 -12.95
N SER A 97 17.08 -11.09 -14.16
CA SER A 97 16.38 -9.81 -14.37
C SER A 97 14.96 -9.76 -13.80
N GLU A 98 14.32 -10.90 -13.57
CA GLU A 98 12.95 -10.97 -13.03
C GLU A 98 12.89 -10.80 -11.51
N ALA A 99 14.03 -10.93 -10.82
CA ALA A 99 14.12 -10.88 -9.36
C ALA A 99 13.50 -9.61 -8.76
N ARG A 100 13.62 -8.47 -9.46
CA ARG A 100 13.04 -7.21 -9.01
C ARG A 100 11.51 -7.24 -9.02
N ALA A 101 10.91 -7.60 -10.15
CA ALA A 101 9.46 -7.66 -10.28
C ALA A 101 8.86 -8.68 -9.30
N TYR A 102 9.53 -9.83 -9.17
CA TYR A 102 9.17 -10.84 -8.17
C TYR A 102 9.25 -10.30 -6.74
N GLY A 103 10.34 -9.63 -6.38
CA GLY A 103 10.52 -9.03 -5.06
C GLY A 103 9.47 -7.96 -4.72
N GLU A 104 9.06 -7.15 -5.71
CA GLU A 104 7.99 -6.16 -5.55
C GLU A 104 6.63 -6.84 -5.30
N GLN A 105 6.28 -7.87 -6.08
CA GLN A 105 5.04 -8.64 -5.89
C GLN A 105 5.03 -9.36 -4.54
N MET A 106 6.15 -9.99 -4.19
CA MET A 106 6.37 -10.64 -2.91
C MET A 106 6.20 -9.66 -1.75
N GLY A 107 6.87 -8.51 -1.82
CA GLY A 107 6.81 -7.47 -0.78
C GLY A 107 5.39 -7.00 -0.53
N ARG A 108 4.59 -6.80 -1.59
CA ARG A 108 3.16 -6.48 -1.46
C ARG A 108 2.39 -7.58 -0.73
N ARG A 109 2.56 -8.85 -1.13
CA ARG A 109 1.90 -9.99 -0.49
C ARG A 109 2.30 -10.17 0.98
N VAL A 110 3.56 -9.91 1.33
CA VAL A 110 4.05 -10.00 2.72
C VAL A 110 3.48 -8.87 3.58
N VAL A 111 3.45 -7.63 3.07
CA VAL A 111 2.81 -6.49 3.76
C VAL A 111 1.34 -6.78 4.03
N LEU A 112 0.66 -7.36 3.04
CA LEU A 112 -0.71 -7.81 3.14
C LEU A 112 -0.92 -8.86 4.26
N LEU A 113 -0.09 -9.90 4.29
CA LEU A 113 -0.12 -10.92 5.36
C LEU A 113 0.18 -10.32 6.74
N LEU A 114 1.12 -9.36 6.83
CA LEU A 114 1.41 -8.66 8.09
C LEU A 114 0.22 -7.83 8.57
N LEU A 115 -0.49 -7.14 7.68
CA LEU A 115 -1.73 -6.43 8.06
C LEU A 115 -2.81 -7.39 8.56
N GLN A 116 -2.88 -8.61 8.03
CA GLN A 116 -3.88 -9.59 8.45
C GLN A 116 -3.53 -10.26 9.79
N ASP A 117 -2.29 -10.74 9.92
CA ASP A 117 -1.90 -11.66 11.00
C ASP A 117 -1.04 -10.99 12.08
N CYS A 118 -0.59 -9.74 11.88
CA CYS A 118 0.36 -9.06 12.77
C CYS A 118 -0.12 -7.67 13.21
N PRO A 119 -0.95 -7.55 14.27
CA PRO A 119 -1.48 -6.27 14.74
C PRO A 119 -0.40 -5.24 15.11
N VAL A 120 0.75 -5.68 15.63
CA VAL A 120 1.87 -4.78 15.97
C VAL A 120 2.46 -4.09 14.74
N SER A 121 2.30 -4.67 13.55
CA SER A 121 2.80 -4.09 12.30
C SER A 121 1.93 -2.92 11.79
N HIS A 122 0.67 -2.81 12.23
CA HIS A 122 -0.27 -1.84 11.65
C HIS A 122 0.24 -0.39 11.71
N PRO A 123 0.72 0.14 12.87
CA PRO A 123 1.18 1.52 12.92
C PRO A 123 2.38 1.77 12.02
N LEU A 124 3.28 0.78 11.91
CA LEU A 124 4.45 0.84 11.04
C LEU A 124 4.02 0.89 9.57
N LEU A 125 3.17 -0.04 9.14
CA LEU A 125 2.73 -0.16 7.76
C LEU A 125 1.86 1.01 7.31
N MET A 126 1.01 1.56 8.19
CA MET A 126 0.27 2.78 7.90
C MET A 126 1.21 3.95 7.63
N ARG A 127 2.24 4.14 8.47
CA ARG A 127 3.24 5.20 8.28
C ARG A 127 4.07 5.03 7.01
N LEU A 128 4.38 3.79 6.62
CA LEU A 128 5.03 3.52 5.35
C LEU A 128 4.09 3.77 4.16
N GLY A 129 2.80 3.49 4.33
CA GLY A 129 1.76 3.81 3.37
C GLY A 129 1.58 5.31 3.16
N GLU A 130 1.71 6.13 4.20
CA GLU A 130 1.66 7.60 4.13
C GLU A 130 2.72 8.18 3.18
N SER A 131 3.90 7.56 3.11
CA SER A 131 4.97 7.99 2.21
C SER A 131 4.72 7.69 0.74
N GLN A 132 3.90 6.67 0.47
CA GLN A 132 3.58 6.18 -0.87
C GLN A 132 2.21 6.65 -1.35
N THR A 133 1.37 7.11 -0.43
CA THR A 133 0.19 7.88 -0.81
C THR A 133 0.72 9.21 -1.31
N PRO A 134 0.53 9.55 -2.59
CA PRO A 134 0.98 10.84 -3.10
C PRO A 134 0.41 11.94 -2.21
N ALA A 135 1.08 13.10 -2.10
CA ALA A 135 0.53 14.26 -1.38
C ALA A 135 -0.94 14.59 -1.78
N ALA A 136 -1.36 14.13 -2.97
CA ALA A 136 -2.73 14.08 -3.46
C ALA A 136 -3.75 13.28 -2.61
N ALA A 137 -3.34 12.47 -1.64
CA ALA A 137 -4.21 11.75 -0.72
C ALA A 137 -4.60 12.57 0.53
N ALA A 138 -3.86 13.66 0.81
CA ALA A 138 -4.26 14.62 1.83
C ALA A 138 -5.31 15.59 1.27
N ALA A 139 -6.25 16.00 2.13
CA ALA A 139 -7.12 17.11 1.80
C ALA A 139 -6.30 18.41 1.75
N THR A 140 -6.53 19.24 0.73
CA THR A 140 -5.81 20.49 0.50
C THR A 140 -6.47 21.68 1.18
N THR A 141 -7.76 21.59 1.51
CA THR A 141 -8.49 22.63 2.24
C THR A 141 -9.30 22.04 3.41
N PRO A 142 -9.67 22.84 4.42
CA PRO A 142 -10.53 22.39 5.52
C PRO A 142 -11.91 21.89 5.05
N GLU A 143 -12.48 22.51 4.02
CA GLU A 143 -13.78 22.11 3.45
C GLU A 143 -13.68 20.76 2.75
N GLU A 144 -12.60 20.53 2.00
CA GLU A 144 -12.32 19.24 1.38
C GLU A 144 -12.07 18.17 2.44
N ALA A 145 -11.34 18.50 3.51
CA ALA A 145 -11.11 17.59 4.64
C ALA A 145 -12.43 17.19 5.31
N LYS A 146 -13.35 18.15 5.50
CA LYS A 146 -14.69 17.89 6.02
C LYS A 146 -15.46 16.94 5.10
N LEU A 147 -15.48 17.19 3.79
CA LEU A 147 -16.15 16.32 2.82
C LEU A 147 -15.56 14.90 2.82
N VAL A 148 -14.22 14.78 2.77
CA VAL A 148 -13.53 13.48 2.81
C VAL A 148 -13.88 12.72 4.10
N ASN A 149 -13.87 13.40 5.25
CA ASN A 149 -14.26 12.78 6.52
C ASN A 149 -15.71 12.28 6.52
N THR A 150 -16.66 13.08 6.01
CA THR A 150 -18.07 12.69 5.90
C THR A 150 -18.21 11.45 5.01
N LEU A 151 -17.63 11.48 3.81
CA LEU A 151 -17.70 10.38 2.85
C LEU A 151 -17.07 9.09 3.41
N SER A 152 -15.91 9.20 4.08
CA SER A 152 -15.26 8.05 4.72
C SER A 152 -16.10 7.50 5.87
N ALA A 153 -16.66 8.35 6.73
CA ALA A 153 -17.48 7.91 7.86
C ALA A 153 -18.75 7.19 7.38
N GLU A 154 -19.44 7.73 6.36
CA GLU A 154 -20.62 7.09 5.75
C GLU A 154 -20.27 5.76 5.10
N PHE A 155 -19.19 5.72 4.31
CA PHE A 155 -18.70 4.51 3.70
C PHE A 155 -18.36 3.44 4.77
N CYS A 156 -17.60 3.82 5.80
CA CYS A 156 -17.27 2.94 6.92
C CYS A 156 -18.52 2.41 7.63
N SER A 157 -19.49 3.28 7.92
CA SER A 157 -20.75 2.91 8.58
C SER A 157 -21.58 1.94 7.74
N ALA A 158 -21.64 2.13 6.42
CA ALA A 158 -22.41 1.27 5.53
C ALA A 158 -21.74 -0.10 5.32
N MET A 159 -20.41 -0.13 5.29
CA MET A 159 -19.65 -1.33 4.96
C MET A 159 -19.32 -2.20 6.17
N THR A 160 -19.16 -1.61 7.37
CA THR A 160 -18.82 -2.35 8.60
C THR A 160 -19.80 -3.52 8.90
N PRO A 161 -21.13 -3.34 8.83
CA PRO A 161 -22.08 -4.43 9.04
C PRO A 161 -21.96 -5.57 8.01
N ARG A 162 -21.37 -5.30 6.84
CA ARG A 162 -21.26 -6.23 5.72
C ARG A 162 -19.93 -6.98 5.68
N ILE A 163 -18.99 -6.70 6.58
CA ILE A 163 -17.66 -7.33 6.55
C ILE A 163 -17.74 -8.85 6.54
N LYS A 164 -18.63 -9.46 7.34
CA LYS A 164 -18.79 -10.92 7.39
C LYS A 164 -19.29 -11.50 6.06
N GLU A 165 -20.25 -10.84 5.43
CA GLU A 165 -20.76 -11.19 4.09
C GLU A 165 -19.64 -11.10 3.06
N LEU A 166 -18.92 -9.97 3.04
CA LEU A 166 -17.89 -9.66 2.06
C LEU A 166 -16.68 -10.60 2.13
N LYS A 167 -16.28 -11.04 3.33
CA LYS A 167 -15.23 -12.07 3.49
C LYS A 167 -15.60 -13.40 2.83
N GLY A 168 -16.89 -13.72 2.75
CA GLY A 168 -17.37 -14.93 2.06
C GLY A 168 -17.37 -14.84 0.54
N LEU A 169 -17.11 -13.66 -0.03
CA LEU A 169 -17.08 -13.44 -1.48
C LEU A 169 -15.67 -13.59 -2.05
N SER A 170 -15.55 -13.97 -3.32
CA SER A 170 -14.29 -13.81 -4.06
C SER A 170 -13.95 -12.33 -4.22
N SER A 171 -12.66 -12.00 -4.37
CA SER A 171 -12.20 -10.61 -4.52
C SER A 171 -12.88 -9.90 -5.70
N GLU A 172 -13.14 -10.63 -6.79
CA GLU A 172 -13.91 -10.18 -7.97
C GLU A 172 -15.35 -9.76 -7.62
N LYS A 173 -16.00 -10.46 -6.68
CA LYS A 173 -17.38 -10.17 -6.24
C LYS A 173 -17.43 -9.09 -5.15
N ARG A 174 -16.35 -8.90 -4.38
CA ARG A 174 -16.26 -7.83 -3.37
C ARG A 174 -16.17 -6.45 -4.01
N LEU A 175 -15.39 -6.34 -5.09
CA LEU A 175 -15.08 -5.04 -5.69
C LEU A 175 -16.33 -4.26 -6.13
N PRO A 176 -17.31 -4.85 -6.86
CA PRO A 176 -18.54 -4.14 -7.23
C PRO A 176 -19.38 -3.69 -6.03
N VAL A 177 -19.39 -4.46 -4.94
CA VAL A 177 -20.12 -4.10 -3.73
C VAL A 177 -19.49 -2.88 -3.07
N VAL A 178 -18.17 -2.87 -2.96
CA VAL A 178 -17.43 -1.78 -2.33
C VAL A 178 -17.47 -0.53 -3.20
N SER A 179 -17.24 -0.65 -4.52
CA SER A 179 -17.30 0.48 -5.44
C SER A 179 -18.71 1.06 -5.53
N GLY A 180 -19.75 0.21 -5.51
CA GLY A 180 -21.15 0.65 -5.50
C GLY A 180 -21.50 1.45 -4.25
N GLN A 181 -21.01 1.04 -3.07
CA GLN A 181 -21.21 1.81 -1.84
C GLN A 181 -20.52 3.18 -1.87
N LEU A 182 -19.31 3.24 -2.43
CA LEU A 182 -18.61 4.51 -2.62
C LEU A 182 -19.36 5.42 -3.61
N GLU A 183 -19.86 4.87 -4.71
CA GLU A 183 -20.66 5.59 -5.71
C GLU A 183 -21.95 6.16 -5.11
N ILE A 184 -22.67 5.38 -4.28
CA ILE A 184 -23.85 5.86 -3.55
C ILE A 184 -23.50 7.08 -2.69
N SER A 185 -22.39 7.00 -1.95
CA SER A 185 -21.92 8.10 -1.09
C SER A 185 -21.56 9.33 -1.93
N PHE A 186 -20.86 9.16 -3.05
CA PHE A 186 -20.51 10.28 -3.94
C PHE A 186 -21.74 10.94 -4.58
N LYS A 187 -22.75 10.16 -4.96
CA LYS A 187 -24.00 10.72 -5.50
C LYS A 187 -24.76 11.52 -4.44
N ALA A 188 -24.79 11.04 -3.20
CA ALA A 188 -25.44 11.72 -2.08
C ALA A 188 -24.82 13.11 -1.79
N HIS A 189 -23.50 13.24 -1.94
CA HIS A 189 -22.75 14.48 -1.74
C HIS A 189 -22.32 15.17 -3.04
N SER A 190 -23.07 14.93 -4.13
CA SER A 190 -22.68 15.41 -5.47
C SER A 190 -22.60 16.93 -5.57
N LYS A 191 -23.43 17.67 -4.83
CA LYS A 191 -23.42 19.14 -4.83
C LYS A 191 -22.16 19.68 -4.17
N GLU A 192 -21.79 19.15 -3.02
CA GLU A 192 -20.58 19.50 -2.27
C GLU A 192 -19.32 19.15 -3.09
N ILE A 193 -19.32 17.98 -3.74
CA ILE A 193 -18.24 17.58 -4.65
C ILE A 193 -18.13 18.58 -5.81
N GLN A 194 -19.24 18.97 -6.44
CA GLN A 194 -19.23 19.94 -7.52
C GLN A 194 -18.80 21.34 -7.08
N GLN A 195 -19.12 21.76 -5.85
CA GLN A 195 -18.67 23.03 -5.29
C GLN A 195 -17.15 23.07 -5.10
N LEU A 196 -16.56 21.97 -4.61
CA LEU A 196 -15.12 21.92 -4.32
C LEU A 196 -14.26 21.60 -5.55
N TYR A 197 -14.75 20.73 -6.44
CA TYR A 197 -13.98 20.21 -7.58
C TYR A 197 -14.48 20.72 -8.94
N GLY A 198 -15.50 21.58 -8.95
CA GLY A 198 -16.11 22.19 -10.15
C GLY A 198 -17.36 21.46 -10.65
N ALA A 199 -18.22 22.18 -11.37
CA ALA A 199 -19.56 21.72 -11.78
C ALA A 199 -19.58 20.36 -12.52
N ASN A 200 -18.52 20.01 -13.25
CA ASN A 200 -18.41 18.76 -13.98
C ASN A 200 -17.70 17.63 -13.20
N ALA A 201 -17.40 17.82 -11.91
CA ALA A 201 -16.62 16.86 -11.13
C ALA A 201 -17.21 15.44 -11.14
N MET A 202 -18.54 15.31 -11.08
CA MET A 202 -19.22 14.01 -11.11
C MET A 202 -19.09 13.25 -12.44
N ASN A 203 -18.70 13.94 -13.53
CA ASN A 203 -18.47 13.34 -14.84
C ASN A 203 -16.97 13.25 -15.18
N ASP A 204 -16.10 13.74 -14.30
CA ASP A 204 -14.65 13.73 -14.48
C ASP A 204 -14.03 12.58 -13.68
N SER A 205 -13.74 11.49 -14.38
CA SER A 205 -13.16 10.29 -13.76
C SER A 205 -11.80 10.55 -13.08
N GLY A 206 -11.04 11.55 -13.52
CA GLY A 206 -9.78 11.93 -12.89
C GLY A 206 -10.02 12.55 -11.51
N LYS A 207 -10.98 13.48 -11.43
CA LYS A 207 -11.36 14.13 -10.16
C LYS A 207 -12.00 13.16 -9.18
N LEU A 208 -12.93 12.30 -9.64
CA LEU A 208 -13.54 11.29 -8.78
C LEU A 208 -12.51 10.25 -8.31
N ARG A 209 -11.54 9.87 -9.14
CA ARG A 209 -10.44 8.98 -8.71
C ARG A 209 -9.57 9.64 -7.65
N ALA A 210 -9.23 10.93 -7.81
CA ALA A 210 -8.46 11.67 -6.83
C ALA A 210 -9.21 11.75 -5.48
N LEU A 211 -10.48 12.15 -5.50
CA LEU A 211 -11.34 12.16 -4.31
C LEU A 211 -11.48 10.77 -3.69
N GLY A 212 -11.71 9.73 -4.50
CA GLY A 212 -11.78 8.34 -4.05
C GLY A 212 -10.51 7.84 -3.39
N THR A 213 -9.34 8.32 -3.82
CA THR A 213 -8.06 8.01 -3.17
C THR A 213 -7.99 8.64 -1.77
N LYS A 214 -8.41 9.90 -1.63
CA LYS A 214 -8.48 10.59 -0.32
C LYS A 214 -9.46 9.89 0.63
N VAL A 215 -10.66 9.57 0.14
CA VAL A 215 -11.68 8.84 0.91
C VAL A 215 -11.20 7.45 1.29
N GLY A 216 -10.54 6.72 0.37
CA GLY A 216 -9.97 5.40 0.66
C GLY A 216 -8.89 5.46 1.75
N ALA A 217 -7.98 6.44 1.66
CA ALA A 217 -6.94 6.64 2.68
C ALA A 217 -7.54 6.96 4.05
N GLN A 218 -8.53 7.86 4.10
CA GLN A 218 -9.20 8.23 5.34
C GLN A 218 -10.05 7.06 5.91
N SER A 219 -10.72 6.29 5.05
CA SER A 219 -11.46 5.08 5.45
C SER A 219 -10.53 4.00 6.01
N ALA A 220 -9.31 3.86 5.48
CA ALA A 220 -8.32 2.91 6.01
C ALA A 220 -7.96 3.20 7.47
N GLN A 221 -7.98 4.48 7.88
CA GLN A 221 -7.75 4.89 9.27
C GLN A 221 -9.00 4.67 10.14
N GLN A 222 -10.19 5.01 9.64
CA GLN A 222 -11.44 4.96 10.42
C GLN A 222 -12.01 3.54 10.57
N CYS A 223 -11.84 2.69 9.56
CA CYS A 223 -12.40 1.34 9.52
C CYS A 223 -11.43 0.34 8.86
N PRO A 224 -10.27 0.06 9.51
CA PRO A 224 -9.20 -0.75 8.94
C PRO A 224 -9.64 -2.16 8.54
N SER A 225 -10.68 -2.70 9.19
CA SER A 225 -11.25 -4.01 8.87
C SER A 225 -11.82 -4.12 7.45
N ILE A 226 -12.17 -3.01 6.80
CA ILE A 226 -12.59 -3.01 5.39
C ILE A 226 -11.38 -3.20 4.46
N MET A 227 -10.24 -2.59 4.78
CA MET A 227 -9.03 -2.74 3.96
C MET A 227 -8.57 -4.19 3.91
N LEU A 228 -8.78 -4.92 5.02
CA LEU A 228 -8.51 -6.37 5.10
C LEU A 228 -9.36 -7.21 4.13
N LEU A 229 -10.46 -6.67 3.58
CA LEU A 229 -11.27 -7.37 2.56
C LEU A 229 -10.58 -7.45 1.19
N PHE A 230 -9.49 -6.74 0.95
CA PHE A 230 -8.80 -6.77 -0.35
C PHE A 230 -7.45 -7.49 -0.29
N VAL A 231 -7.23 -8.19 0.82
CA VAL A 231 -5.98 -8.87 1.15
C VAL A 231 -6.03 -10.35 0.84
N GLU A 232 -7.24 -10.90 0.64
CA GLU A 232 -7.53 -12.31 0.34
C GLU A 232 -7.78 -12.58 -1.15
#